data_AF-A0A2G7EM52-F1
#
_entry.id   AF-A0A2G7EM52-F1
#
_cell.length_a   1.000
_cell.length_b   1.000
_cell.length_c   1.000
_cell.angle_alpha   90.00
_cell.angle_beta   90.00
_cell.angle_gamma   90.00
#
_symmetry.space_group_name_H-M   'P 1'
#
loop_
_entity.id
_entity.type
_entity.pdbx_description
1 polymer ?
#
loop_
_entity_poly.entity_id
_entity_poly.type
_entity_poly.pdbx_seq_one_letter_code
_entity_poly.pdbx_strand_id
1 'polypeptide(L)'
;MGGRVAFALQAVNPDVTQASVSAVQSPRPMPEFVPVPSAATAPAGSSATTTQETFEPIRTPNHSAGIPHYLPFRTAHTVPELWREWTCGLGGKPSIQSLEDTYGAAWRPLQRERVKFCRRKVIIDEIRKRYASGTPLPKAVEEVDFIRQRGRMGLHALSQMLQKDREECTKD
;
A
#
# COMPACT_ATOMS: atom_id res chain seq x y z
N MET A 1 -51.45 2.49 20.42
CA MET A 1 -51.20 3.94 20.21
C MET A 1 -49.71 4.13 19.98
N GLY A 2 -49.23 3.87 18.76
CA GLY A 2 -47.81 3.91 18.41
C GLY A 2 -47.47 5.22 17.69
N GLY A 3 -46.77 6.12 18.37
CA GLY A 3 -46.32 7.40 17.82
C GLY A 3 -45.06 7.22 16.97
N ARG A 4 -45.18 7.44 15.66
CA ARG A 4 -44.04 7.56 14.75
C ARG A 4 -43.45 8.96 14.88
N VAL A 5 -42.20 9.06 15.33
CA VAL A 5 -41.43 10.30 15.27
C VAL A 5 -40.85 10.47 13.86
N ALA A 6 -41.28 11.52 13.17
CA ALA A 6 -40.76 11.91 11.86
C ALA A 6 -39.49 12.75 12.05
N PHE A 7 -38.37 12.33 11.45
CA PHE A 7 -37.16 13.14 11.35
C PHE A 7 -37.18 13.88 10.01
N ALA A 8 -37.25 15.21 10.07
CA ALA A 8 -37.13 16.09 8.91
C ALA A 8 -35.66 16.25 8.50
N LEU A 9 -35.36 15.96 7.25
CA LEU A 9 -34.11 16.32 6.58
C LEU A 9 -34.17 17.81 6.23
N GLN A 10 -33.26 18.61 6.79
CA GLN A 10 -33.04 19.98 6.35
C GLN A 10 -31.83 20.02 5.41
N ALA A 11 -32.10 20.31 4.15
CA ALA A 11 -31.10 20.59 3.13
C ALA A 11 -30.47 21.96 3.38
N VAL A 12 -29.14 22.02 3.35
CA VAL A 12 -28.37 23.27 3.27
C VAL A 12 -27.92 23.44 1.82
N ASN A 13 -28.35 24.54 1.20
CA ASN A 13 -27.95 24.93 -0.15
C ASN A 13 -26.50 25.48 -0.14
N PRO A 14 -25.68 25.21 -1.17
CA PRO A 14 -24.42 25.91 -1.39
C PRO A 14 -24.65 27.12 -2.32
N ASP A 15 -24.40 28.33 -1.84
CA ASP A 15 -24.39 29.54 -2.68
C ASP A 15 -23.00 30.21 -2.70
N VAL A 16 -22.39 30.08 -3.88
CA VAL A 16 -21.54 31.04 -4.62
C VAL A 16 -20.94 32.22 -3.85
N THR A 17 -19.61 32.36 -3.92
CA THR A 17 -19.03 33.66 -4.30
C THR A 17 -17.72 33.50 -5.08
N GLN A 18 -17.76 34.05 -6.28
CA GLN A 18 -16.71 34.22 -7.28
C GLN A 18 -15.70 35.30 -6.85
N ALA A 19 -14.41 35.10 -7.10
CA ALA A 19 -13.43 36.18 -7.17
C ALA A 19 -12.47 35.92 -8.34
N SER A 20 -12.72 36.63 -9.44
CA SER A 20 -11.79 36.83 -10.55
C SER A 20 -10.91 38.04 -10.25
N VAL A 21 -9.61 37.96 -10.53
CA VAL A 21 -8.85 39.07 -11.13
C VAL A 21 -7.82 38.52 -12.12
N SER A 22 -7.71 39.23 -13.24
CA SER A 22 -6.92 38.90 -14.43
C SER A 22 -5.52 39.53 -14.43
N ALA A 23 -4.71 39.01 -15.36
CA ALA A 23 -3.64 39.67 -16.14
C ALA A 23 -2.24 39.80 -15.52
N VAL A 24 -1.22 39.21 -16.15
CA VAL A 24 -0.42 39.85 -17.23
C VAL A 24 0.76 38.95 -17.70
N GLN A 25 0.75 38.67 -19.00
CA GLN A 25 1.85 38.49 -19.97
C GLN A 25 3.33 38.48 -19.49
N SER A 26 4.10 37.46 -19.87
CA SER A 26 5.20 37.57 -20.87
C SER A 26 5.89 36.20 -21.19
N PRO A 27 6.37 35.96 -22.44
CA PRO A 27 6.98 34.70 -22.87
C PRO A 27 8.53 34.71 -22.94
N ARG A 28 9.14 33.54 -22.59
CA ARG A 28 10.44 32.92 -23.00
C ARG A 28 11.76 33.74 -22.91
N PRO A 29 12.88 33.07 -22.56
CA PRO A 29 13.73 32.50 -23.61
C PRO A 29 14.32 31.10 -23.29
N MET A 30 14.53 30.32 -24.34
CA MET A 30 15.41 29.14 -24.36
C MET A 30 16.88 29.60 -24.42
N PRO A 31 17.82 28.82 -23.90
CA PRO A 31 19.17 28.79 -24.46
C PRO A 31 19.34 27.60 -25.42
N GLU A 32 19.53 27.91 -26.70
CA GLU A 32 20.13 27.00 -27.68
C GLU A 32 21.67 27.03 -27.54
N PHE A 33 22.24 25.82 -27.48
CA PHE A 33 23.42 25.31 -28.21
C PHE A 33 24.76 26.07 -28.20
N VAL A 34 25.81 25.38 -27.73
CA VAL A 34 27.11 25.26 -28.44
C VAL A 34 27.83 23.97 -28.03
N PRO A 35 28.33 23.14 -28.99
CA PRO A 35 29.20 22.00 -28.72
C PRO A 35 30.68 22.40 -28.90
N VAL A 36 31.58 21.79 -28.12
CA VAL A 36 33.02 21.81 -28.39
C VAL A 36 33.54 20.36 -28.41
N PRO A 37 34.20 19.93 -29.50
CA PRO A 37 35.03 18.71 -29.52
C PRO A 37 36.53 19.04 -29.47
N SER A 38 37.29 18.11 -28.88
CA SER A 38 38.77 17.91 -28.93
C SER A 38 39.37 17.86 -27.54
N ALA A 39 40.28 16.96 -27.18
CA ALA A 39 40.79 15.74 -27.81
C ALA A 39 41.54 14.97 -26.70
N ALA A 40 41.81 13.69 -26.96
CA ALA A 40 42.53 12.71 -26.17
C ALA A 40 43.68 13.22 -25.27
N THR A 41 43.84 12.57 -24.11
CA THR A 41 45.11 11.97 -23.64
C THR A 41 44.81 11.05 -22.44
N ALA A 42 44.95 9.74 -22.62
CA ALA A 42 45.27 8.80 -21.53
C ALA A 42 46.79 8.90 -21.26
N PRO A 43 47.32 8.58 -20.06
CA PRO A 43 47.47 7.19 -19.68
C PRO A 43 47.41 6.86 -18.16
N ALA A 44 47.18 5.56 -17.90
CA ALA A 44 47.75 4.69 -16.87
C ALA A 44 47.86 5.12 -15.40
N GLY A 45 47.37 4.27 -14.48
CA GLY A 45 47.84 4.26 -13.09
C GLY A 45 46.98 3.52 -12.07
N SER A 46 47.08 2.19 -12.07
CA SER A 46 47.10 1.30 -10.88
C SER A 46 45.97 1.32 -9.83
N SER A 47 45.19 0.22 -9.88
CA SER A 47 45.01 -0.75 -8.78
C SER A 47 44.76 -0.25 -7.36
N ALA A 48 43.52 -0.41 -6.91
CA ALA A 48 43.23 -0.79 -5.53
C ALA A 48 42.39 -2.08 -5.54
N THR A 49 43.06 -3.17 -5.20
CA THR A 49 42.51 -4.51 -4.99
C THR A 49 41.59 -4.45 -3.76
N THR A 50 40.28 -4.31 -3.96
CA THR A 50 39.32 -4.58 -2.89
C THR A 50 39.08 -6.08 -2.84
N THR A 51 39.65 -6.71 -1.81
CA THR A 51 39.31 -8.06 -1.34
C THR A 51 37.80 -8.25 -1.35
N GLN A 52 37.33 -8.99 -2.34
CA GLN A 52 35.97 -9.50 -2.37
C GLN A 52 35.91 -10.62 -1.34
N GLU A 53 35.41 -10.30 -0.16
CA GLU A 53 34.96 -11.29 0.80
C GLU A 53 33.81 -12.05 0.15
N THR A 54 34.09 -13.29 -0.27
CA THR A 54 33.11 -14.28 -0.72
C THR A 54 32.14 -14.53 0.42
N PHE A 55 31.09 -13.71 0.50
CA PHE A 55 29.89 -14.05 1.23
C PHE A 55 29.07 -14.93 0.30
N GLU A 56 29.22 -16.25 0.40
CA GLU A 56 28.34 -17.22 -0.27
C GLU A 56 26.89 -16.87 0.10
N PRO A 57 26.07 -16.37 -0.84
CA PRO A 57 24.66 -16.19 -0.56
C PRO A 57 24.05 -17.59 -0.48
N ILE A 58 23.47 -17.92 0.68
CA ILE A 58 22.66 -19.11 0.90
C ILE A 58 21.71 -19.26 -0.30
N ARG A 59 21.95 -20.28 -1.13
CA ARG A 59 21.16 -20.54 -2.33
C ARG A 59 19.70 -20.71 -1.93
N THR A 60 18.88 -19.72 -2.29
CA THR A 60 17.43 -19.86 -2.25
C THR A 60 17.01 -20.94 -3.26
N PRO A 61 15.96 -21.73 -2.95
CA PRO A 61 15.48 -22.76 -3.85
C PRO A 61 14.98 -22.11 -5.15
N ASN A 62 15.49 -22.64 -6.26
CA ASN A 62 15.26 -22.26 -7.66
C ASN A 62 13.83 -21.73 -7.91
N HIS A 63 13.68 -20.41 -7.98
CA HIS A 63 12.43 -19.75 -8.36
C HIS A 63 12.28 -19.85 -9.87
N SER A 64 11.18 -20.44 -10.35
CA SER A 64 10.86 -20.56 -11.77
C SER A 64 11.06 -19.23 -12.51
N ALA A 65 12.17 -19.14 -13.25
CA ALA A 65 12.53 -18.18 -14.30
C ALA A 65 11.76 -16.83 -14.33
N GLY A 66 11.81 -16.02 -13.26
CA GLY A 66 11.39 -14.61 -13.30
C GLY A 66 10.28 -14.17 -12.33
N ILE A 67 9.72 -15.07 -11.50
CA ILE A 67 8.74 -14.68 -10.49
C ILE A 67 9.46 -14.12 -9.24
N PRO A 68 9.17 -12.88 -8.80
CA PRO A 68 9.79 -12.31 -7.62
C PRO A 68 9.30 -13.03 -6.36
N HIS A 69 10.24 -13.47 -5.51
CA HIS A 69 9.90 -13.90 -4.16
C HIS A 69 9.77 -12.68 -3.26
N TYR A 70 8.54 -12.39 -2.83
CA TYR A 70 8.28 -11.26 -1.96
C TYR A 70 7.78 -11.71 -0.58
N LEU A 71 8.35 -11.13 0.48
CA LEU A 71 7.96 -11.40 1.86
C LEU A 71 6.84 -10.44 2.29
N PRO A 72 5.57 -10.89 2.38
CA PRO A 72 4.45 -10.01 2.67
C PRO A 72 4.48 -9.50 4.11
N PHE A 73 4.14 -8.23 4.32
CA PHE A 73 3.82 -7.65 5.62
C PHE A 73 4.94 -7.83 6.65
N ARG A 74 6.19 -7.58 6.24
CA ARG A 74 7.36 -7.69 7.13
C ARG A 74 7.47 -6.49 8.07
N THR A 75 7.08 -5.30 7.58
CA THR A 75 7.22 -4.02 8.29
C THR A 75 5.87 -3.36 8.61
N ALA A 76 4.74 -3.93 8.15
CA ALA A 76 3.43 -3.43 8.50
C ALA A 76 3.00 -3.91 9.90
N HIS A 77 2.88 -2.97 10.83
CA HIS A 77 2.48 -3.21 12.23
C HIS A 77 1.09 -2.65 12.55
N THR A 78 0.61 -1.71 11.75
CA THR A 78 -0.69 -1.03 11.91
C THR A 78 -1.60 -1.30 10.72
N VAL A 79 -2.91 -1.06 10.88
CA VAL A 79 -3.88 -1.24 9.78
C VAL A 79 -3.62 -0.23 8.64
N PRO A 80 -3.28 1.05 8.90
CA PRO A 80 -2.91 1.99 7.83
C PRO A 80 -1.66 1.56 7.06
N GLU A 81 -0.62 1.05 7.74
CA GLU A 81 0.57 0.51 7.07
C GLU A 81 0.25 -0.73 6.23
N LEU A 82 -0.59 -1.62 6.76
CA LEU A 82 -1.05 -2.80 6.05
C LEU A 82 -1.80 -2.42 4.77
N TRP A 83 -2.72 -1.46 4.86
CA TRP A 83 -3.49 -0.97 3.72
C TRP A 83 -2.60 -0.29 2.67
N ARG A 84 -1.61 0.49 3.13
CA ARG A 84 -0.63 1.13 2.26
C ARG A 84 0.26 0.11 1.53
N GLU A 85 0.76 -0.91 2.22
CA GLU A 85 1.54 -1.98 1.58
C GLU A 85 0.68 -2.75 0.57
N TRP A 86 -0.61 -2.97 0.87
CA TRP A 86 -1.53 -3.61 -0.06
C TRP A 86 -1.73 -2.83 -1.36
N THR A 87 -1.96 -1.51 -1.26
CA THR A 87 -2.37 -0.66 -2.39
C THR A 87 -1.20 -0.01 -3.14
N CYS A 88 -0.25 0.57 -2.42
CA CYS A 88 0.86 1.34 -2.98
C CYS A 88 2.20 0.59 -2.89
N GLY A 89 2.32 -0.35 -1.96
CA GLY A 89 3.59 -0.92 -1.55
C GLY A 89 4.24 -0.14 -0.41
N LEU A 90 5.34 -0.66 0.13
CA LEU A 90 5.98 -0.10 1.33
C LEU A 90 7.51 -0.28 1.24
N GLY A 91 8.26 0.81 1.42
CA GLY A 91 9.72 0.78 1.41
C GLY A 91 10.32 0.45 0.04
N GLY A 92 9.82 1.09 -1.03
CA GLY A 92 10.33 0.91 -2.40
C GLY A 92 9.92 -0.41 -3.07
N LYS A 93 9.02 -1.15 -2.44
CA LYS A 93 8.53 -2.46 -2.89
C LYS A 93 7.20 -2.33 -3.63
N PRO A 94 6.88 -3.27 -4.54
CA PRO A 94 5.60 -3.26 -5.24
C PRO A 94 4.42 -3.40 -4.26
N SER A 95 3.23 -3.02 -4.71
CA SER A 95 2.01 -3.27 -3.96
C SER A 95 1.68 -4.76 -3.93
N ILE A 96 1.18 -5.23 -2.79
CA ILE A 96 0.76 -6.65 -2.67
C ILE A 96 -0.37 -6.96 -3.64
N GLN A 97 -1.25 -6.00 -3.88
CA GLN A 97 -2.34 -6.16 -4.85
C GLN A 97 -1.79 -6.43 -6.26
N SER A 98 -0.80 -5.67 -6.72
CA SER A 98 -0.18 -5.90 -8.02
C SER A 98 0.50 -7.27 -8.11
N LEU A 99 1.15 -7.73 -7.04
CA LEU A 99 1.73 -9.07 -6.99
C LEU A 99 0.67 -10.17 -7.09
N GLU A 100 -0.46 -10.00 -6.38
CA GLU A 100 -1.58 -10.94 -6.44
C GLU A 100 -2.22 -10.98 -7.82
N ASP A 101 -2.43 -9.82 -8.44
CA ASP A 101 -3.03 -9.70 -9.77
C ASP A 101 -2.12 -10.27 -10.87
N THR A 102 -0.80 -10.14 -10.72
CA THR A 102 0.18 -10.57 -11.73
C THR A 102 0.58 -12.04 -11.60
N TYR A 103 0.81 -12.51 -10.37
CA TYR A 103 1.42 -13.83 -10.12
C TYR A 103 0.54 -14.76 -9.27
N GLY A 104 -0.61 -14.30 -8.77
CA GLY A 104 -1.49 -15.10 -7.92
C GLY A 104 -0.77 -15.63 -6.67
N ALA A 105 -0.85 -16.94 -6.40
CA ALA A 105 -0.15 -17.53 -5.26
C ALA A 105 1.36 -17.74 -5.49
N ALA A 106 1.87 -17.64 -6.72
CA ALA A 106 3.22 -18.05 -7.07
C ALA A 106 4.32 -17.17 -6.46
N TRP A 107 4.03 -15.90 -6.16
CA TRP A 107 4.98 -15.00 -5.49
C TRP A 107 5.16 -15.28 -3.98
N ARG A 108 4.33 -16.17 -3.41
CA ARG A 108 4.36 -16.64 -2.01
C ARG A 108 4.57 -18.17 -1.94
N PRO A 109 5.74 -18.68 -2.31
CA PRO A 109 5.97 -20.13 -2.35
C PRO A 109 5.98 -20.77 -0.96
N LEU A 110 6.31 -20.02 0.10
CA LEU A 110 6.50 -20.61 1.44
C LEU A 110 5.20 -20.59 2.26
N GLN A 111 4.93 -21.71 2.94
CA GLN A 111 3.69 -21.87 3.73
C GLN A 111 3.50 -20.76 4.76
N ARG A 112 4.57 -20.32 5.43
CA ARG A 112 4.54 -19.21 6.40
C ARG A 112 4.04 -17.89 5.77
N GLU A 113 4.38 -17.64 4.51
CA GLU A 113 4.00 -16.42 3.77
C GLU A 113 2.55 -16.50 3.34
N ARG A 114 2.11 -17.68 2.89
CA ARG A 114 0.70 -17.98 2.58
C ARG A 114 -0.18 -17.75 3.81
N VAL A 115 0.20 -18.31 4.97
CA VAL A 115 -0.53 -18.14 6.24
C VAL A 115 -0.57 -16.67 6.65
N LYS A 116 0.56 -15.96 6.60
CA LYS A 116 0.61 -14.53 6.94
C LYS A 116 -0.29 -13.72 6.02
N PHE A 117 -0.26 -14.01 4.71
CA PHE A 117 -1.12 -13.36 3.73
C PHE A 117 -2.59 -13.59 4.03
N CYS A 118 -3.02 -14.84 4.24
CA CYS A 118 -4.43 -15.15 4.52
C CYS A 118 -4.94 -14.39 5.76
N ARG A 119 -4.16 -14.36 6.84
CA ARG A 119 -4.51 -13.60 8.06
C ARG A 119 -4.66 -12.10 7.78
N ARG A 120 -3.75 -11.52 6.98
CA ARG A 120 -3.80 -10.09 6.65
C ARG A 120 -4.91 -9.76 5.66
N LYS A 121 -5.26 -10.70 4.75
CA LYS A 121 -6.37 -10.56 3.82
C LYS A 121 -7.70 -10.38 4.52
N VAL A 122 -7.93 -11.02 5.67
CA VAL A 122 -9.14 -10.79 6.48
C VAL A 122 -9.34 -9.30 6.78
N ILE A 123 -8.28 -8.61 7.20
CA ILE A 123 -8.35 -7.19 7.55
C ILE A 123 -8.57 -6.33 6.30
N ILE A 124 -7.86 -6.63 5.22
CA ILE A 124 -8.03 -5.96 3.92
C ILE A 124 -9.47 -6.11 3.40
N ASP A 125 -10.03 -7.31 3.50
CA ASP A 125 -11.37 -7.60 3.03
C ASP A 125 -12.43 -6.93 3.92
N GLU A 126 -12.19 -6.79 5.23
CA GLU A 126 -13.04 -6.01 6.12
C GLU A 126 -13.05 -4.51 5.77
N ILE A 127 -11.88 -3.93 5.46
CA ILE A 127 -11.79 -2.53 4.97
C ILE A 127 -12.60 -2.38 3.68
N ARG A 128 -12.43 -3.31 2.73
CA ARG A 128 -13.17 -3.31 1.46
C ARG A 128 -14.68 -3.47 1.67
N LYS A 129 -15.10 -4.32 2.62
CA LYS A 129 -16.50 -4.52 2.97
C LYS A 129 -17.14 -3.20 3.46
N ARG A 130 -16.48 -2.48 4.37
CA ARG A 130 -16.96 -1.18 4.85
C ARG A 130 -16.99 -0.12 3.77
N TYR A 131 -15.98 -0.12 2.89
CA TYR A 131 -15.97 0.77 1.74
C TYR A 131 -17.16 0.49 0.80
N ALA A 132 -17.44 -0.78 0.53
CA ALA A 132 -18.58 -1.19 -0.28
C ALA A 132 -19.94 -0.86 0.37
N SER A 133 -20.02 -0.80 1.70
CA SER A 133 -21.23 -0.37 2.42
C SER A 133 -21.42 1.15 2.49
N GLY A 134 -20.55 1.94 1.84
CA GLY A 134 -20.65 3.40 1.75
C GLY A 134 -19.78 4.18 2.73
N THR A 135 -18.97 3.52 3.56
CA THR A 135 -18.00 4.21 4.41
C THR A 135 -16.84 4.72 3.55
N PRO A 136 -16.45 6.01 3.59
CA PRO A 136 -15.33 6.48 2.80
C PRO A 136 -14.05 5.74 3.19
N LEU A 137 -13.21 5.41 2.20
CA LEU A 137 -12.04 4.56 2.38
C LEU A 137 -11.12 4.95 3.55
N PRO A 138 -10.70 6.23 3.73
CA PRO A 138 -9.85 6.59 4.87
C PRO A 138 -10.55 6.31 6.21
N LYS A 139 -11.86 6.54 6.29
CA LYS A 139 -12.66 6.27 7.48
C LYS A 139 -12.75 4.76 7.77
N ALA A 140 -12.94 3.93 6.73
CA ALA A 140 -12.95 2.49 6.88
C ALA A 140 -11.62 1.95 7.45
N VAL A 141 -10.49 2.48 6.97
CA VAL A 141 -9.15 2.13 7.49
C VAL A 141 -9.00 2.57 8.96
N GLU A 142 -9.38 3.81 9.28
CA GLU A 142 -9.33 4.36 10.64
C GLU A 142 -10.17 3.54 11.62
N GLU A 143 -11.41 3.20 11.27
CA GLU A 143 -12.29 2.46 12.18
C GLU A 143 -11.75 1.05 12.49
N VAL A 144 -11.20 0.37 11.47
CA VAL A 144 -10.60 -0.96 11.67
C VAL A 144 -9.33 -0.85 12.52
N ASP A 145 -8.52 0.21 12.38
CA ASP A 145 -7.39 0.44 13.29
C ASP A 145 -7.86 0.86 14.70
N PHE A 146 -8.95 1.61 14.83
CA PHE A 146 -9.51 1.99 16.12
C PHE A 146 -9.97 0.77 16.92
N ILE A 147 -10.60 -0.21 16.26
CA ILE A 147 -10.95 -1.50 16.88
C ILE A 147 -9.69 -2.19 17.41
N ARG A 148 -8.63 -2.24 16.60
CA ARG A 148 -7.34 -2.80 16.99
C ARG A 148 -6.75 -2.09 18.21
N GLN A 149 -6.75 -0.75 18.22
CA GLN A 149 -6.20 0.06 19.30
C GLN A 149 -6.99 -0.12 20.60
N ARG A 150 -8.33 -0.05 20.52
CA ARG A 150 -9.23 -0.24 21.66
C ARG A 150 -9.09 -1.63 22.29
N GLY A 151 -8.96 -2.66 21.46
CA GLY A 151 -8.70 -4.03 21.91
C GLY A 151 -7.24 -4.31 22.30
N ARG A 152 -6.33 -3.33 22.16
CA ARG A 152 -4.87 -3.48 22.33
C ARG A 152 -4.30 -4.67 21.55
N MET A 153 -4.83 -4.88 20.35
CA MET A 153 -4.56 -6.07 19.54
C MET A 153 -3.40 -5.85 18.57
N GLY A 154 -2.63 -6.91 18.34
CA GLY A 154 -1.83 -7.02 17.14
C GLY A 154 -2.70 -7.33 15.92
N LEU A 155 -2.19 -7.06 14.71
CA LEU A 155 -2.89 -7.38 13.46
C LEU A 155 -3.29 -8.86 13.34
N HIS A 156 -2.60 -9.80 14.00
CA HIS A 156 -3.04 -11.19 14.00
C HIS A 156 -4.29 -11.40 14.85
N ALA A 157 -4.30 -10.88 16.08
CA ALA A 157 -5.44 -10.96 16.97
C ALA A 157 -6.68 -10.27 16.37
N LEU A 158 -6.47 -9.12 15.71
CA LEU A 158 -7.52 -8.43 14.96
C LEU A 158 -8.14 -9.32 13.87
N SER A 159 -7.32 -10.01 13.08
CA SER A 159 -7.81 -10.94 12.06
C SER A 159 -8.65 -12.08 12.64
N GLN A 160 -8.29 -12.62 13.80
CA GLN A 160 -9.07 -13.70 14.43
C GLN A 160 -10.42 -13.19 14.94
N MET A 161 -10.43 -12.02 15.57
CA MET A 161 -11.65 -11.40 16.07
C MET A 161 -12.62 -11.07 14.92
N LEU A 162 -12.13 -10.49 13.82
CA LEU A 162 -12.96 -10.21 12.64
C LEU A 162 -13.52 -11.48 11.97
N GLN A 163 -12.79 -12.61 12.02
CA GLN A 163 -13.32 -13.89 11.55
C GLN A 163 -14.45 -14.38 12.44
N LYS A 164 -14.25 -14.34 13.76
CA LYS A 164 -15.25 -14.75 14.74
C LYS A 164 -16.55 -13.93 14.62
N ASP A 165 -16.46 -12.61 14.50
CA ASP A 165 -17.64 -11.73 14.38
C ASP A 165 -18.47 -12.04 13.12
N ARG A 166 -17.84 -12.53 12.04
CA ARG A 166 -18.55 -12.93 10.81
C ARG A 166 -19.29 -14.25 10.99
N GLU A 167 -18.71 -15.19 11.74
CA GLU A 167 -19.33 -16.49 12.02
C GLU A 167 -20.51 -16.33 12.99
N GLU A 168 -20.39 -15.44 13.97
CA GLU A 168 -21.45 -15.13 14.93
C GLU A 168 -22.66 -14.49 14.21
N CYS A 169 -22.43 -13.52 13.32
CA CYS A 169 -23.50 -12.87 12.53
C CYS A 169 -24.19 -13.80 11.50
N THR A 170 -23.63 -14.97 11.18
CA THR A 170 -24.24 -15.92 10.22
C THR A 170 -25.14 -16.94 10.92
N LYS A 171 -25.17 -16.96 12.25
CA LYS A 171 -25.83 -17.99 13.05
C LYS A 171 -27.19 -17.57 13.61
N ASP A 172 -27.61 -16.34 13.34
CA ASP A 172 -28.92 -15.75 13.68
C ASP A 172 -29.84 -15.71 12.45
#